data_AF-A0A2N9GCT9-F1
#
_entry.id   AF-A0A2N9GCT9-F1
#
_cell.length_a   1.000
_cell.length_b   1.000
_cell.length_c   1.000
_cell.angle_alpha   90.00
_cell.angle_beta   90.00
_cell.angle_gamma   90.00
#
_symmetry.space_group_name_H-M   'P 1'
#
loop_
_entity.id
_entity.type
_entity.pdbx_description
1 polymer ?
#
loop_
_entity_poly.entity_id
_entity_poly.type
_entity_poly.pdbx_seq_one_letter_code
_entity_poly.pdbx_strand_id
1 'polypeptide(L)'
;MLVIDVDEDSKVVKMEGQDRPRKALKRKRVTLKPEEKASQMEDLRLELEGLFRYYKEVKEKKVDFDVGVCNTSSNMSAMVAVLMEESEVSLSKLVEEIHEKVKGNDGGVTVASVKSSVLFVGQRMMYGVPNAEADVLEDQSQTCLWCWEWVILLFLGY
;
A
#
# COMPACT_ATOMS: atom_id res chain seq x y z
N MET A 1 -7.77 14.29 -26.48
CA MET A 1 -9.23 14.11 -26.57
C MET A 1 -9.47 12.83 -27.37
N LEU A 2 -9.72 11.72 -26.69
CA LEU A 2 -10.10 10.46 -27.33
C LEU A 2 -11.63 10.45 -27.37
N VAL A 3 -12.19 10.46 -28.57
CA VAL A 3 -13.63 10.41 -28.79
C VAL A 3 -14.04 8.95 -28.62
N ILE A 4 -14.82 8.67 -27.59
CA ILE A 4 -15.45 7.37 -27.36
C ILE A 4 -16.89 7.54 -27.85
N ASP A 5 -17.21 6.98 -29.01
CA ASP A 5 -18.59 6.83 -29.44
C ASP A 5 -19.28 5.83 -28.51
N VAL A 6 -20.17 6.33 -27.68
CA VAL A 6 -21.12 5.56 -26.88
C VAL A 6 -22.41 5.53 -27.69
N ASP A 7 -22.58 4.47 -28.48
CA ASP A 7 -23.90 4.17 -29.07
C ASP A 7 -24.71 3.37 -28.06
N GLU A 8 -25.61 4.10 -27.39
CA GLU A 8 -26.74 3.60 -26.65
C GLU A 8 -27.93 3.50 -27.61
N ASP A 9 -28.36 2.29 -27.99
CA ASP A 9 -29.79 2.07 -28.19
C ASP A 9 -30.21 0.62 -27.95
N SER A 10 -31.32 0.51 -27.23
CA SER A 10 -32.00 -0.72 -26.87
C SER A 10 -32.89 -1.17 -28.03
N LYS A 11 -32.94 -2.48 -28.28
CA LYS A 11 -34.21 -3.25 -28.42
C LYS A 11 -33.94 -4.71 -28.75
N VAL A 12 -34.38 -5.56 -27.83
CA VAL A 12 -34.57 -7.00 -28.02
C VAL A 12 -35.69 -7.22 -29.02
N VAL A 13 -35.37 -7.82 -30.17
CA VAL A 13 -36.35 -8.54 -31.01
C VAL A 13 -35.73 -9.88 -31.39
N LYS A 14 -36.27 -10.96 -30.83
CA LYS A 14 -36.02 -12.34 -31.28
C LYS A 14 -36.81 -12.59 -32.57
N MET A 15 -36.13 -12.98 -33.64
CA MET A 15 -36.71 -13.82 -34.69
C MET A 15 -35.66 -14.78 -35.24
N GLU A 16 -36.14 -15.99 -35.52
CA GLU A 16 -35.42 -17.17 -35.96
C GLU A 16 -34.68 -17.01 -37.30
N GLY A 17 -33.65 -17.85 -37.47
CA GLY A 17 -33.27 -18.39 -38.79
C GLY A 17 -32.22 -17.63 -39.58
N GLN A 18 -30.94 -17.94 -39.35
CA GLN A 18 -29.97 -18.32 -40.39
C GLN A 18 -28.59 -18.53 -39.77
N ASP A 19 -28.08 -19.75 -39.94
CA ASP A 19 -26.70 -20.13 -39.65
C ASP A 19 -25.75 -19.31 -40.54
N ARG A 20 -25.24 -18.20 -40.00
CA ARG A 20 -24.13 -17.46 -40.59
C ARG A 20 -22.91 -17.71 -39.71
N PRO A 21 -21.79 -18.23 -40.27
CA PRO A 21 -20.59 -18.41 -39.49
C PRO A 21 -20.08 -17.03 -39.07
N ARG A 22 -20.33 -16.66 -37.81
CA ARG A 22 -19.69 -15.52 -37.17
C ARG A 22 -18.19 -15.79 -37.21
N LYS A 23 -17.50 -15.18 -38.18
CA LYS A 23 -16.04 -15.08 -38.16
C LYS A 23 -15.68 -14.40 -36.85
N ALA A 24 -15.29 -15.20 -35.86
CA ALA A 24 -14.71 -14.71 -34.62
C ALA A 24 -13.52 -13.85 -35.03
N LEU A 25 -13.64 -12.54 -34.84
CA LEU A 25 -12.55 -11.60 -35.07
C LEU A 25 -11.49 -11.96 -34.03
N LYS A 26 -10.57 -12.85 -34.40
CA LYS A 26 -9.41 -13.20 -33.58
C LYS A 26 -8.68 -11.88 -33.36
N ARG A 27 -8.78 -11.31 -32.15
CA ARG A 27 -7.97 -10.16 -31.74
C ARG A 27 -6.53 -10.51 -32.11
N LYS A 28 -5.93 -9.76 -33.04
CA LYS A 28 -4.49 -9.86 -33.30
C LYS A 28 -3.81 -9.46 -32.02
N ARG A 29 -3.39 -10.43 -31.22
CA ARG A 29 -2.45 -10.19 -30.12
C ARG A 29 -1.20 -9.62 -30.80
N VAL A 30 -0.93 -8.35 -30.57
CA VAL A 30 0.31 -7.73 -31.05
C VAL A 30 1.43 -8.41 -30.27
N THR A 31 2.07 -9.38 -30.91
CA THR A 31 3.22 -10.09 -30.35
C THR A 31 4.44 -9.24 -30.68
N LEU A 32 4.88 -8.45 -29.71
CA LEU A 32 6.14 -7.72 -29.79
C LEU A 32 7.30 -8.70 -30.01
N LYS A 33 8.29 -8.29 -30.80
CA LYS A 33 9.52 -9.07 -30.98
C LYS A 33 10.26 -9.17 -29.64
N PRO A 34 11.07 -10.22 -29.41
CA PRO A 34 11.80 -10.38 -28.16
C PRO A 34 12.66 -9.17 -27.79
N GLU A 35 13.28 -8.53 -28.77
CA GLU A 35 14.10 -7.32 -28.59
C GLU A 35 13.26 -6.10 -28.18
N GLU A 36 12.11 -5.90 -28.81
CA GLU A 36 11.17 -4.81 -28.47
C GLU A 36 10.60 -5.00 -27.05
N LYS A 37 10.33 -6.24 -26.64
CA LYS A 37 9.91 -6.57 -25.27
C LYS A 37 11.00 -6.28 -24.25
N ALA A 38 12.25 -6.62 -24.57
CA ALA A 38 13.38 -6.37 -23.69
C ALA A 38 13.60 -4.87 -23.47
N SER A 39 13.57 -4.08 -24.56
CA SER A 39 13.64 -2.61 -24.48
C SER A 39 12.50 -2.04 -23.64
N GLN A 40 11.26 -2.47 -23.90
CA GLN A 40 10.10 -1.98 -23.15
C GLN A 40 10.15 -2.37 -21.67
N MET A 41 10.64 -3.56 -21.34
CA MET A 41 10.85 -3.96 -19.95
C MET A 41 11.88 -3.09 -19.24
N GLU A 42 12.93 -2.70 -19.95
CA GLU A 42 13.98 -1.85 -19.37
C GLU A 42 13.46 -0.43 -19.15
N ASP A 43 12.73 0.14 -20.11
CA ASP A 43 12.10 1.45 -19.96
C ASP A 43 11.14 1.48 -18.75
N LEU A 44 10.33 0.43 -18.57
CA LEU A 44 9.42 0.31 -17.42
C LEU A 44 10.16 0.17 -16.08
N ARG A 45 11.31 -0.52 -16.06
CA ARG A 45 12.13 -0.64 -14.83
C ARG A 45 12.68 0.72 -14.42
N LEU A 46 13.16 1.50 -15.38
CA LEU A 46 13.66 2.85 -15.15
C LEU A 46 12.54 3.77 -14.63
N GLU A 47 11.33 3.66 -15.19
CA GLU A 47 10.17 4.41 -14.71
C GLU A 47 9.80 4.06 -13.26
N LEU A 48 9.80 2.77 -12.91
CA LEU A 48 9.58 2.31 -11.53
C LEU A 48 10.66 2.82 -10.56
N GLU A 49 11.93 2.79 -10.96
CA GLU A 49 13.02 3.33 -10.15
C GLU A 49 12.86 4.85 -9.91
N GLY A 50 12.45 5.59 -10.95
CA GLY A 50 12.12 7.01 -10.85
C GLY A 50 10.97 7.28 -9.88
N LEU A 51 9.91 6.45 -9.93
CA LEU A 51 8.77 6.57 -9.03
C LEU A 51 9.14 6.31 -7.57
N PHE A 52 9.95 5.27 -7.30
CA PHE A 52 10.43 4.98 -5.94
C PHE A 52 11.28 6.12 -5.38
N ARG A 53 12.13 6.71 -6.22
CA ARG A 53 12.94 7.88 -5.84
C ARG A 53 12.06 9.08 -5.48
N TYR A 54 11.09 9.40 -6.34
CA TYR A 54 10.16 10.50 -6.08
C TYR A 54 9.35 10.29 -4.79
N TYR A 55 8.83 9.09 -4.59
CA TYR A 55 8.10 8.75 -3.36
C TYR A 55 8.94 8.99 -2.12
N LYS A 56 10.20 8.55 -2.12
CA LYS A 56 11.12 8.76 -0.99
C LYS A 56 11.38 10.26 -0.74
N GLU A 57 11.62 11.04 -1.78
CA GLU A 57 11.83 12.49 -1.69
C GLU A 57 10.61 13.25 -1.14
N VAL A 58 9.39 12.80 -1.47
CA VAL A 58 8.15 13.39 -0.96
C VAL A 58 7.90 12.97 0.48
N LYS A 59 8.15 11.71 0.81
CA LYS A 59 7.96 11.17 2.16
C LYS A 59 8.89 11.82 3.18
N GLU A 60 10.16 12.05 2.83
CA GLU A 60 11.10 12.78 3.70
C GLU A 60 10.67 14.23 3.99
N LYS A 61 9.75 14.79 3.19
CA LYS A 61 9.15 16.12 3.41
C LYS A 61 7.87 16.07 4.24
N LYS A 62 7.24 14.90 4.43
CA LYS A 62 6.05 14.79 5.29
C LYS A 62 6.46 15.05 6.74
N VAL A 63 5.64 15.88 7.37
CA VAL A 63 5.92 16.63 8.58
C VAL A 63 6.02 15.71 9.80
N ASP A 64 7.08 15.88 10.59
CA ASP A 64 7.22 15.26 11.92
C ASP A 64 6.06 15.74 12.81
N PHE A 65 5.22 14.81 13.27
CA PHE A 65 4.09 15.16 14.12
C PHE A 65 4.60 15.45 15.53
N ASP A 66 4.30 16.64 16.07
CA ASP A 66 4.68 16.99 17.42
C ASP A 66 3.98 16.08 18.44
N VAL A 67 4.72 15.11 18.95
CA VAL A 67 4.31 14.17 20.01
C VAL A 67 3.81 14.92 21.25
N GLY A 68 4.24 16.17 21.45
CA GLY A 68 3.79 17.05 22.53
C GLY A 68 2.28 17.37 22.51
N VAL A 69 1.63 17.30 21.35
CA VAL A 69 0.17 17.55 21.22
C VAL A 69 -0.66 16.36 21.74
N CYS A 70 -0.09 15.15 21.79
CA CYS A 70 -0.75 13.95 22.30
C CYS A 70 -0.44 13.64 23.77
N ASN A 71 0.24 14.54 24.48
CA ASN A 71 0.86 14.28 25.80
C ASN A 71 -0.11 14.21 26.99
N THR A 72 -1.39 13.92 26.74
CA THR A 72 -2.32 13.49 27.81
C THR A 72 -2.11 11.99 28.00
N SER A 73 -1.66 11.60 29.20
CA SER A 73 -1.30 10.23 29.63
C SER A 73 -2.36 9.13 29.37
N SER A 74 -3.51 9.47 28.84
CA SER A 74 -4.64 8.59 28.56
C SER A 74 -4.73 8.06 27.12
N ASN A 75 -3.79 8.36 26.21
CA ASN A 75 -3.93 7.98 24.80
C ASN A 75 -2.70 7.37 24.12
N MET A 76 -2.09 6.37 24.77
CA MET A 76 -0.99 5.57 24.20
C MET A 76 -1.31 5.02 22.80
N SER A 77 -2.55 4.56 22.58
CA SER A 77 -2.99 4.05 21.28
C SER A 77 -2.96 5.12 20.19
N ALA A 78 -3.34 6.37 20.48
CA ALA A 78 -3.23 7.45 19.50
C ALA A 78 -1.78 7.84 19.23
N MET A 79 -0.92 7.89 20.25
CA MET A 79 0.52 8.14 20.05
C MET A 79 1.16 7.05 19.18
N VAL A 80 0.85 5.79 19.47
CA VAL A 80 1.30 4.63 18.68
C VAL A 80 0.79 4.74 17.25
N ALA A 81 -0.49 5.09 17.06
CA ALA A 81 -1.07 5.29 15.72
C ALA A 81 -0.24 6.29 14.92
N VAL A 82 -0.06 7.50 15.47
CA VAL A 82 0.63 8.60 14.78
C VAL A 82 2.09 8.26 14.47
N LEU A 83 2.80 7.61 15.40
CA LEU A 83 4.21 7.26 15.20
C LEU A 83 4.41 6.07 14.25
N MET A 84 3.39 5.24 14.09
CA MET A 84 3.41 4.07 13.21
C MET A 84 2.97 4.39 11.79
N GLU A 85 2.10 5.39 11.61
CA GLU A 85 1.51 5.73 10.31
C GLU A 85 2.57 5.95 9.23
N GLU A 86 2.36 5.31 8.08
CA GLU A 86 3.26 5.30 6.94
C GLU A 86 4.67 4.74 7.23
N SER A 87 4.92 4.09 8.36
CA SER A 87 6.24 3.52 8.66
C SER A 87 6.54 2.28 7.81
N GLU A 88 7.75 2.17 7.27
CA GLU A 88 8.19 1.02 6.44
C GLU A 88 8.93 -0.06 7.24
N VAL A 89 9.24 0.21 8.51
CA VAL A 89 10.14 -0.63 9.30
C VAL A 89 9.47 -1.91 9.81
N SER A 90 10.31 -2.89 10.16
CA SER A 90 9.88 -4.15 10.77
C SER A 90 9.18 -3.92 12.12
N LEU A 91 8.33 -4.85 12.56
CA LEU A 91 7.59 -4.71 13.82
C LEU A 91 8.56 -4.54 15.00
N SER A 92 9.62 -5.36 15.06
CA SER A 92 10.70 -5.24 16.04
C SER A 92 11.26 -3.83 16.14
N LYS A 93 11.72 -3.26 15.01
CA LYS A 93 12.28 -1.90 14.94
C LYS A 93 11.25 -0.83 15.28
N LEU A 94 10.03 -0.96 14.76
CA LEU A 94 8.95 0.00 15.02
C LEU A 94 8.64 0.08 16.51
N VAL A 95 8.55 -1.06 17.18
CA VAL A 95 8.27 -1.12 18.62
C VAL A 95 9.41 -0.48 19.41
N GLU A 96 10.66 -0.71 19.03
CA GLU A 96 11.83 -0.07 19.66
C GLU A 96 11.80 1.46 19.46
N GLU A 97 11.57 1.93 18.24
CA GLU A 97 11.49 3.37 17.92
C GLU A 97 10.37 4.08 18.69
N ILE A 98 9.19 3.46 18.76
CA ILE A 98 8.06 4.00 19.51
C ILE A 98 8.33 3.94 21.02
N HIS A 99 8.91 2.84 21.51
CA HIS A 99 9.23 2.71 22.94
C HIS A 99 10.19 3.81 23.40
N GLU A 100 11.26 4.07 22.65
CA GLU A 100 12.20 5.14 22.98
C GLU A 100 11.56 6.54 22.91
N LYS A 101 10.63 6.78 21.97
CA LYS A 101 9.88 8.05 21.89
C LYS A 101 8.89 8.25 23.05
N VAL A 102 8.28 7.17 23.56
CA VAL A 102 7.19 7.24 24.57
C VAL A 102 7.69 7.05 26.01
N LYS A 103 8.90 6.52 26.21
CA LYS A 103 9.52 6.30 27.54
C LYS A 103 9.86 7.58 28.31
N GLY A 104 9.52 8.77 27.78
CA GLY A 104 9.71 10.06 28.43
C GLY A 104 8.87 10.23 29.71
N ASN A 105 9.57 10.40 30.83
CA ASN A 105 9.14 10.78 32.18
C ASN A 105 8.31 9.82 33.06
N ASP A 106 7.68 8.77 32.54
CA ASP A 106 6.95 7.79 33.37
C ASP A 106 7.42 6.36 33.07
N GLY A 107 8.13 5.74 34.02
CA GLY A 107 8.77 4.41 33.90
C GLY A 107 7.81 3.22 33.77
N GLY A 108 6.56 3.43 33.39
CA GLY A 108 5.51 2.41 33.27
C GLY A 108 5.37 1.77 31.89
N VAL A 109 5.90 2.38 30.83
CA VAL A 109 5.71 1.89 29.46
C VAL A 109 6.74 0.80 29.12
N THR A 110 6.24 -0.39 28.79
CA THR A 110 7.06 -1.55 28.42
C THR A 110 7.03 -1.81 26.92
N VAL A 111 8.10 -2.40 26.37
CA VAL A 111 8.17 -2.87 24.97
C VAL A 111 6.96 -3.76 24.62
N ALA A 112 6.54 -4.63 25.54
CA ALA A 112 5.38 -5.49 25.36
C ALA A 112 4.08 -4.69 25.19
N SER A 113 3.85 -3.66 26.03
CA SER A 113 2.67 -2.79 25.92
C SER A 113 2.64 -2.00 24.60
N VAL A 114 3.80 -1.56 24.10
CA VAL A 114 3.93 -0.92 22.79
C VAL A 114 3.60 -1.89 21.67
N LYS A 115 4.19 -3.10 21.69
CA LYS A 115 3.92 -4.15 20.71
C LYS A 115 2.44 -4.50 20.64
N SER A 116 1.79 -4.70 21.80
CA SER A 116 0.35 -4.95 21.86
C SER A 116 -0.47 -3.79 21.27
N SER A 117 -0.08 -2.55 21.54
CA SER A 117 -0.77 -1.37 20.99
C SER A 117 -0.60 -1.25 19.48
N VAL A 118 0.60 -1.49 18.95
CA VAL A 118 0.87 -1.49 17.49
C VAL A 118 -0.03 -2.51 16.79
N LEU A 119 -0.06 -3.73 17.29
CA LEU A 119 -0.88 -4.81 16.71
C LEU A 119 -2.39 -4.61 16.90
N PHE A 120 -2.79 -3.77 17.88
CA PHE A 120 -4.19 -3.45 18.12
C PHE A 120 -4.69 -2.31 17.21
N VAL A 121 -3.88 -1.27 17.01
CA VAL A 121 -4.27 -0.05 16.29
C VAL A 121 -3.95 -0.13 14.80
N GLY A 122 -2.94 -0.91 14.44
CA GLY A 122 -2.36 -0.91 13.09
C GLY A 122 -2.45 -2.24 12.37
N GLN A 123 -2.29 -2.15 11.06
CA GLN A 123 -2.03 -3.28 10.17
C GLN A 123 -0.83 -2.97 9.30
N ARG A 124 -0.14 -4.05 8.93
CA ARG A 124 0.98 -3.99 8.01
C ARG A 124 0.51 -4.33 6.60
N MET A 125 0.61 -3.37 5.70
CA MET A 125 0.11 -3.41 4.34
C MET A 125 1.26 -3.60 3.35
N MET A 126 0.97 -4.31 2.26
CA MET A 126 1.92 -4.67 1.21
C MET A 126 1.41 -4.13 -0.12
N TYR A 127 2.21 -3.29 -0.78
CA TYR A 127 1.83 -2.68 -2.06
C TYR A 127 2.61 -3.22 -3.26
N GLY A 128 3.61 -4.07 -3.01
CA GLY A 128 4.52 -4.59 -4.01
C GLY A 128 4.33 -6.08 -4.32
N VAL A 129 5.45 -6.78 -4.46
CA VAL A 129 5.50 -8.23 -4.74
C VAL A 129 5.73 -8.98 -3.43
N PRO A 130 4.82 -9.88 -3.02
CA PRO A 130 4.96 -10.60 -1.75
C PRO A 130 6.14 -11.58 -1.77
N ASN A 131 6.85 -11.68 -0.65
CA ASN A 131 7.79 -12.76 -0.40
C ASN A 131 7.09 -13.87 0.42
N ALA A 132 6.74 -14.97 -0.25
CA ALA A 132 5.94 -16.05 0.35
C ALA A 132 6.61 -16.74 1.55
N GLU A 133 7.93 -16.67 1.65
CA GLU A 133 8.70 -17.35 2.69
C GLU A 133 9.09 -16.42 3.84
N ALA A 134 8.80 -15.12 3.74
CA ALA A 134 9.16 -14.15 4.76
C ALA A 134 8.04 -13.94 5.78
N ASP A 135 8.42 -13.66 7.03
CA ASP A 135 7.49 -13.19 8.04
C ASP A 135 6.96 -11.82 7.63
N VAL A 136 5.65 -11.73 7.41
CA VAL A 136 4.94 -10.50 7.05
C VAL A 136 5.33 -9.34 7.97
N LEU A 137 5.45 -9.57 9.28
CA LEU A 137 5.71 -8.52 10.28
C LEU A 137 7.18 -8.07 10.33
N GLU A 138 8.10 -8.84 9.78
CA GLU A 138 9.53 -8.59 9.87
C GLU A 138 10.20 -8.38 8.50
N ASP A 139 9.51 -8.68 7.40
CA ASP A 139 10.04 -8.54 6.06
C ASP A 139 10.35 -7.08 5.71
N GLN A 140 11.53 -6.86 5.14
CA GLN A 140 12.06 -5.55 4.74
C GLN A 140 12.51 -5.56 3.27
N SER A 141 12.06 -6.53 2.49
CA SER A 141 12.33 -6.61 1.07
C SER A 141 11.77 -5.37 0.36
N GLN A 142 12.64 -4.63 -0.34
CA GLN A 142 12.27 -3.38 -1.02
C GLN A 142 11.15 -3.57 -2.05
N THR A 143 11.08 -4.74 -2.67
CA THR A 143 10.06 -5.07 -3.67
C THR A 143 8.67 -5.24 -3.08
N CYS A 144 8.53 -5.47 -1.77
CA CYS A 144 7.24 -5.70 -1.12
C CYS A 144 6.52 -4.40 -0.76
N LEU A 145 7.26 -3.28 -0.65
CA LEU A 145 6.71 -1.96 -0.33
C LEU A 145 5.81 -2.02 0.91
N TRP A 146 6.38 -2.54 2.01
CA TRP A 146 5.69 -2.67 3.28
C TRP A 146 5.42 -1.31 3.90
N CYS A 147 4.23 -1.12 4.45
CA CYS A 147 3.86 0.08 5.18
C CYS A 147 2.94 -0.25 6.35
N TRP A 148 3.00 0.52 7.42
CA TRP A 148 2.05 0.45 8.52
C TRP A 148 0.95 1.49 8.37
N GLU A 149 -0.28 1.05 8.55
CA GLU A 149 -1.49 1.87 8.35
C GLU A 149 -2.45 1.71 9.54
N TRP A 150 -3.28 2.71 9.80
CA TRP A 150 -4.33 2.63 10.82
C TRP A 150 -5.47 1.69 10.44
N VAL A 151 -5.97 0.94 11.43
CA VAL A 151 -7.22 0.18 11.29
C VAL A 151 -8.40 1.13 11.55
N ILE A 152 -9.02 1.62 10.47
CA ILE A 152 -10.16 2.57 10.48
C ILE A 152 -11.33 2.13 11.39
N LEU A 153 -11.49 0.83 11.66
CA LEU A 153 -12.56 0.30 12.51
C LEU A 153 -12.55 0.86 13.95
N LEU A 154 -11.44 1.41 14.45
CA LEU A 154 -11.38 2.02 15.79
C LEU A 154 -11.85 3.49 15.83
N PHE A 155 -11.96 4.19 14.69
CA PHE A 155 -12.38 5.61 14.66
C PHE A 155 -13.84 5.82 14.23
N LEU A 156 -14.49 4.81 13.61
CA LEU A 156 -15.90 4.88 13.19
C LEU A 156 -16.90 4.39 14.26
N GLY A 157 -16.42 4.00 15.43
CA GLY A 157 -17.24 3.63 16.58
C GLY A 157 -17.54 4.83 17.49
N TYR A 158 -18.23 5.84 16.96
CA TYR A 158 -18.95 6.85 17.74
C TYR A 158 -20.45 6.60 17.64
#